data_AF-A0A0F9MM48-F1
#
_entry.id   AF-A0A0F9MM48-F1
#
_cell.length_a   1.000
_cell.length_b   1.000
_cell.length_c   1.000
_cell.angle_alpha   90.00
_cell.angle_beta   90.00
_cell.angle_gamma   90.00
#
_symmetry.space_group_name_H-M   'P 1'
#
loop_
_entity.id
_entity.type
_entity.pdbx_description
1 polymer ?
#
loop_
_entity_poly.entity_id
_entity_poly.type
_entity_poly.pdbx_seq_one_letter_code
_entity_poly.pdbx_strand_id
1 'polypeptide(L)'
;MKKLTVLLFFSIGFLGTAQTTSELQKHFETFYQEMRLQGDVDGVVNALTHLNILSPSKERKDTLAYVYANNNQHLQALNTIGIEIDSTDSDMAVQVKAISLKALNQPKRALEQFEELYKRQPNAYLAYELADLKIQTGNNEGAVSNIEYGIANAKDDMKYAFYERQQPYEVPIKAAFLHLKALTQYNKDKDNVDAAVALIDQALAIDPNFNLASLSKQALEARKTPPPATPAPDSVKTEVEKPMVSEKSEKKEKKKKSKD
;
A
#
# COMPACT_ATOMS: atom_id res chain seq x y z
N MET A 1 -59.35 -29.17 35.58
CA MET A 1 -58.59 -30.05 34.68
C MET A 1 -58.63 -29.62 33.21
N LYS A 2 -59.80 -29.30 32.61
CA LYS A 2 -59.89 -28.86 31.19
C LYS A 2 -59.01 -27.66 30.80
N LYS A 3 -58.83 -26.67 31.69
CA LYS A 3 -57.93 -25.51 31.44
C LYS A 3 -56.44 -25.86 31.47
N LEU A 4 -56.06 -26.91 32.21
CA LEU A 4 -54.67 -27.42 32.24
C LEU A 4 -54.35 -28.21 30.96
N THR A 5 -55.33 -28.92 30.41
CA THR A 5 -55.19 -29.68 29.17
C THR A 5 -54.97 -28.77 27.96
N VAL A 6 -55.64 -27.60 27.92
CA VAL A 6 -55.43 -26.57 26.88
C VAL A 6 -54.04 -25.94 27.00
N LEU A 7 -53.56 -25.68 28.21
CA LEU A 7 -52.20 -25.16 28.46
C LEU A 7 -51.12 -26.17 28.04
N LEU A 8 -51.35 -27.46 28.28
CA LEU A 8 -50.47 -28.55 27.86
C LEU A 8 -50.45 -28.74 26.32
N PHE A 9 -51.60 -28.52 25.66
CA PHE A 9 -51.68 -28.55 24.20
C PHE A 9 -50.97 -27.35 23.54
N PHE A 10 -51.00 -26.18 24.19
CA PHE A 10 -50.29 -24.99 23.70
C PHE A 10 -48.77 -25.08 23.85
N SER A 11 -48.27 -25.89 24.78
CA SER A 11 -46.82 -26.07 25.03
C SER A 11 -46.15 -27.07 24.09
N ILE A 12 -46.91 -27.86 23.32
CA ILE A 12 -46.38 -28.79 22.31
C ILE A 12 -46.16 -28.10 20.94
N GLY A 13 -46.58 -26.84 20.78
CA GLY A 13 -46.49 -26.09 19.52
C GLY A 13 -45.10 -25.53 19.14
N PHE A 14 -44.09 -25.68 19.99
CA PHE A 14 -42.72 -25.20 19.73
C PHE A 14 -41.72 -26.35 19.57
N LEU A 15 -41.95 -27.22 18.58
CA LEU A 15 -40.86 -28.01 18.02
C LEU A 15 -40.08 -27.12 17.04
N GLY A 16 -39.20 -26.28 17.58
CA GLY A 16 -38.29 -25.47 16.77
C GLY A 16 -37.36 -26.39 15.98
N THR A 17 -37.50 -26.43 14.66
CA THR A 17 -36.51 -27.06 13.79
C THR A 17 -35.25 -26.21 13.83
N ALA A 18 -34.27 -26.61 14.64
CA ALA A 18 -32.95 -25.99 14.62
C ALA A 18 -32.30 -26.27 13.26
N GLN A 19 -31.72 -25.24 12.64
CA GLN A 19 -31.03 -25.38 11.36
C GLN A 19 -29.81 -26.30 11.53
N THR A 20 -29.62 -27.23 10.60
CA THR A 20 -28.45 -28.11 10.62
C THR A 20 -27.22 -27.43 10.02
N THR A 21 -26.01 -27.83 10.43
CA THR A 21 -24.74 -27.34 9.84
C THR A 21 -24.70 -27.54 8.31
N SER A 22 -25.28 -28.63 7.81
CA SER A 22 -25.33 -28.93 6.38
C SER A 22 -26.24 -27.97 5.60
N GLU A 23 -27.43 -27.66 6.13
CA GLU A 23 -28.34 -26.68 5.52
C GLU A 23 -27.73 -25.27 5.54
N LEU A 24 -27.05 -24.90 6.63
CA LEU A 24 -26.40 -23.60 6.75
C LEU A 24 -25.21 -23.48 5.79
N GLN A 25 -24.41 -24.54 5.63
CA GLN A 25 -23.33 -24.58 4.64
C GLN A 25 -23.89 -24.38 3.23
N LYS A 26 -24.93 -25.15 2.85
CA LYS A 26 -25.57 -25.03 1.53
C LYS A 26 -26.15 -23.63 1.28
N HIS A 27 -26.72 -23.02 2.31
CA HIS A 27 -27.20 -21.64 2.24
C HIS A 27 -26.05 -20.68 1.89
N PHE A 28 -24.93 -20.73 2.63
CA PHE A 28 -23.80 -19.84 2.36
C PHE A 28 -23.08 -20.14 1.05
N GLU A 29 -23.06 -21.39 0.58
CA GLU A 29 -22.59 -21.72 -0.77
C GLU A 29 -23.46 -21.06 -1.85
N THR A 30 -24.79 -21.13 -1.69
CA THR A 30 -25.73 -20.47 -2.62
C THR A 30 -25.60 -18.96 -2.56
N PHE A 31 -25.55 -18.39 -1.35
CA PHE A 31 -25.35 -16.97 -1.09
C PHE A 31 -24.04 -16.47 -1.72
N TYR A 32 -22.93 -17.20 -1.56
CA TYR A 32 -21.65 -16.89 -2.21
C TYR A 32 -21.77 -16.77 -3.73
N GLN A 33 -22.49 -17.69 -4.39
CA GLN A 33 -22.67 -17.62 -5.84
C GLN A 33 -23.46 -16.38 -6.26
N GLU A 34 -24.55 -16.07 -5.56
CA GLU A 34 -25.35 -14.87 -5.84
C GLU A 34 -24.54 -13.59 -5.65
N MET A 35 -23.78 -13.46 -4.57
CA MET A 35 -22.95 -12.28 -4.31
C MET A 35 -21.84 -12.12 -5.36
N ARG A 36 -21.25 -13.23 -5.83
CA ARG A 36 -20.30 -13.19 -6.95
C ARG A 36 -20.92 -12.72 -8.25
N LEU A 37 -22.14 -13.16 -8.58
CA LEU A 37 -22.84 -12.71 -9.79
C LEU A 37 -23.16 -11.22 -9.74
N GLN A 38 -23.41 -10.68 -8.55
CA GLN A 38 -23.72 -9.27 -8.33
C GLN A 38 -22.47 -8.39 -8.24
N GLY A 39 -21.29 -8.99 -8.07
CA GLY A 39 -20.07 -8.24 -7.74
C GLY A 39 -20.09 -7.65 -6.33
N ASP A 40 -20.94 -8.17 -5.44
CA ASP A 40 -21.01 -7.73 -4.04
C ASP A 40 -19.83 -8.32 -3.24
N VAL A 41 -18.76 -7.55 -3.14
CA VAL A 41 -17.53 -7.97 -2.46
C VAL A 41 -17.78 -8.21 -0.97
N ASP A 42 -18.60 -7.38 -0.30
CA ASP A 42 -18.89 -7.54 1.12
C ASP A 42 -19.72 -8.80 1.36
N GLY A 43 -20.70 -9.07 0.50
CA GLY A 43 -21.46 -10.32 0.47
C GLY A 43 -20.57 -11.55 0.25
N VAL A 44 -19.61 -11.47 -0.67
CA VAL A 44 -18.62 -12.56 -0.91
C VAL A 44 -17.76 -12.79 0.33
N VAL A 45 -17.23 -11.74 0.95
CA VAL A 45 -16.44 -11.83 2.18
C VAL A 45 -17.27 -12.47 3.30
N ASN A 46 -18.52 -12.05 3.47
CA ASN A 46 -19.43 -12.60 4.47
C ASN A 46 -19.65 -14.10 4.26
N ALA A 47 -19.98 -14.51 3.03
CA ALA A 47 -20.21 -15.91 2.69
C ALA A 47 -18.98 -16.78 2.96
N LEU A 48 -17.80 -16.35 2.47
CA LEU A 48 -16.55 -17.07 2.66
C LEU A 48 -16.15 -17.18 4.14
N THR A 49 -16.41 -16.13 4.92
CA THR A 49 -16.16 -16.12 6.37
C THR A 49 -16.99 -17.18 7.07
N HIS A 50 -18.30 -17.22 6.80
CA HIS A 50 -19.18 -18.24 7.39
C HIS A 50 -18.83 -19.65 6.92
N LEU A 51 -18.51 -19.85 5.64
CA LEU A 51 -18.08 -21.15 5.12
C LEU A 51 -16.77 -21.63 5.77
N ASN A 52 -15.84 -20.70 6.07
CA ASN A 52 -14.62 -21.03 6.80
C ASN A 52 -14.86 -21.42 8.27
N ILE A 53 -15.96 -20.97 8.88
CA ILE A 53 -16.37 -21.41 10.22
C ILE A 53 -17.02 -22.81 10.14
N LEU A 54 -17.89 -23.03 9.15
CA LEU A 54 -18.68 -24.26 9.03
C LEU A 54 -17.89 -25.46 8.51
N SER A 55 -17.00 -25.21 7.55
CA SER A 55 -16.24 -26.27 6.86
C SER A 55 -14.85 -25.75 6.46
N PRO A 56 -13.93 -25.53 7.41
CA PRO A 56 -12.65 -24.86 7.14
C PRO A 56 -11.82 -25.54 6.04
N SER A 57 -11.22 -24.75 5.14
CA SER A 57 -10.22 -25.24 4.18
C SER A 57 -9.14 -24.19 3.94
N LYS A 58 -7.94 -24.62 3.53
CA LYS A 58 -6.83 -23.71 3.23
C LYS A 58 -7.17 -22.87 2.00
N GLU A 59 -7.70 -23.50 0.96
CA GLU A 59 -8.06 -22.89 -0.33
C GLU A 59 -9.10 -21.78 -0.15
N ARG A 60 -10.09 -21.98 0.74
CA ARG A 60 -11.11 -20.96 1.01
C ARG A 60 -10.56 -19.81 1.85
N LYS A 61 -9.63 -20.05 2.77
CA LYS A 61 -8.93 -18.98 3.49
C LYS A 61 -8.06 -18.15 2.54
N ASP A 62 -7.32 -18.80 1.64
CA ASP A 62 -6.52 -18.13 0.62
C ASP A 62 -7.40 -17.27 -0.30
N THR A 63 -8.55 -17.82 -0.73
CA THR A 63 -9.55 -17.08 -1.53
C THR A 63 -10.10 -15.88 -0.77
N LEU A 64 -10.44 -16.03 0.52
CA LEU A 64 -10.92 -14.92 1.35
C LEU A 64 -9.85 -13.82 1.49
N ALA A 65 -8.60 -14.18 1.73
CA ALA A 65 -7.50 -13.23 1.80
C ALA A 65 -7.23 -12.54 0.46
N TYR A 66 -7.35 -13.26 -0.65
CA TYR A 66 -7.29 -12.69 -1.99
C TYR A 66 -8.39 -11.65 -2.22
N VAL A 67 -9.64 -11.95 -1.86
CA VAL A 67 -10.75 -10.98 -1.96
C VAL A 67 -10.47 -9.73 -1.12
N TYR A 68 -10.00 -9.90 0.12
CA TYR A 68 -9.59 -8.77 0.96
C TYR A 68 -8.50 -7.91 0.30
N ALA A 69 -7.43 -8.53 -0.21
CA ALA A 69 -6.32 -7.79 -0.80
C ALA A 69 -6.73 -7.00 -2.05
N ASN A 70 -7.57 -7.57 -2.93
CA ASN A 70 -8.07 -6.85 -4.11
C ASN A 70 -9.04 -5.72 -3.76
N ASN A 71 -9.69 -5.78 -2.59
CA ASN A 71 -10.54 -4.71 -2.09
C ASN A 71 -9.76 -3.70 -1.22
N ASN A 72 -8.42 -3.65 -1.34
CA ASN A 72 -7.51 -2.80 -0.54
C ASN A 72 -7.56 -3.05 0.98
N GLN A 73 -8.15 -4.17 1.42
CA GLN A 73 -8.25 -4.58 2.82
C GLN A 73 -7.05 -5.44 3.23
N HIS A 74 -5.84 -4.90 3.03
CA HIS A 74 -4.58 -5.63 3.19
C HIS A 74 -4.35 -6.17 4.61
N LEU A 75 -4.78 -5.44 5.64
CA LEU A 75 -4.64 -5.90 7.02
C LEU A 75 -5.53 -7.13 7.29
N GLN A 76 -6.76 -7.14 6.79
CA GLN A 76 -7.68 -8.26 6.90
C GLN A 76 -7.16 -9.48 6.13
N ALA A 77 -6.59 -9.27 4.94
CA ALA A 77 -5.94 -10.33 4.17
C ALA A 77 -4.84 -11.01 4.99
N LEU A 78 -3.91 -10.23 5.55
CA LEU A 78 -2.81 -10.76 6.36
C LEU A 78 -3.28 -11.38 7.68
N ASN A 79 -4.32 -10.84 8.32
CA ASN A 79 -4.91 -11.46 9.52
C ASN A 79 -5.58 -12.82 9.21
N THR A 80 -5.95 -13.06 7.95
CA THR A 80 -6.60 -14.31 7.51
C THR A 80 -5.59 -15.42 7.25
N ILE A 81 -4.44 -15.12 6.61
CA ILE A 81 -3.44 -16.11 6.17
C ILE A 81 -2.07 -15.97 6.85
N GLY A 82 -1.93 -15.04 7.79
CA GLY A 82 -0.66 -14.75 8.45
C GLY A 82 0.33 -14.01 7.54
N ILE A 83 1.56 -13.91 8.03
CA ILE A 83 2.58 -13.06 7.42
C ILE A 83 3.94 -13.73 7.22
N GLU A 84 4.14 -14.86 7.89
CA GLU A 84 5.39 -15.62 7.84
C GLU A 84 5.53 -16.34 6.51
N ILE A 85 6.77 -16.66 6.13
CA ILE A 85 7.03 -17.59 5.04
C ILE A 85 6.60 -18.99 5.50
N ASP A 86 5.78 -19.65 4.69
CA ASP A 86 5.37 -21.04 4.90
C ASP A 86 5.55 -21.81 3.58
N SER A 87 6.36 -22.86 3.61
CA SER A 87 6.63 -23.69 2.42
C SER A 87 5.41 -24.45 1.92
N THR A 88 4.37 -24.56 2.73
CA THR A 88 3.09 -25.18 2.37
C THR A 88 2.13 -24.20 1.69
N ASP A 89 2.44 -22.90 1.67
CA ASP A 89 1.56 -21.89 1.07
C ASP A 89 1.34 -22.09 -0.41
N SER A 90 0.09 -21.87 -0.82
CA SER A 90 -0.26 -21.75 -2.23
C SER A 90 0.42 -20.51 -2.82
N ASP A 91 0.64 -20.51 -4.14
CA ASP A 91 1.19 -19.33 -4.82
C ASP A 91 0.32 -18.09 -4.61
N MET A 92 -1.00 -18.28 -4.52
CA MET A 92 -1.95 -17.22 -4.19
C MET A 92 -1.72 -16.64 -2.79
N ALA A 93 -1.51 -17.47 -1.77
CA ALA A 93 -1.25 -17.00 -0.41
C ALA A 93 0.06 -16.20 -0.34
N VAL A 94 1.13 -16.69 -0.96
CA VAL A 94 2.41 -15.97 -1.00
C VAL A 94 2.26 -14.63 -1.75
N GLN A 95 1.54 -14.61 -2.86
CA GLN A 95 1.26 -13.38 -3.61
C GLN A 95 0.46 -12.37 -2.77
N VAL A 96 -0.60 -12.81 -2.09
CA VAL A 96 -1.41 -11.97 -1.22
C VAL A 96 -0.58 -11.39 -0.08
N LYS A 97 0.29 -12.20 0.54
CA LYS A 97 1.23 -11.73 1.56
C LYS A 97 2.17 -10.66 1.01
N ALA A 98 2.81 -10.92 -0.13
CA ALA A 98 3.77 -10.01 -0.76
C ALA A 98 3.15 -8.63 -1.08
N ILE A 99 2.02 -8.61 -1.80
CA ILE A 99 1.38 -7.34 -2.20
C ILE A 99 0.81 -6.59 -0.99
N SER A 100 0.25 -7.31 -0.01
CA SER A 100 -0.35 -6.68 1.16
C SER A 100 0.70 -6.10 2.11
N LEU A 101 1.83 -6.78 2.29
CA LEU A 101 2.95 -6.24 3.06
C LEU A 101 3.57 -5.02 2.37
N LYS A 102 3.69 -5.04 1.04
CA LYS A 102 4.15 -3.88 0.26
C LYS A 102 3.18 -2.69 0.43
N ALA A 103 1.87 -2.92 0.28
CA ALA A 103 0.84 -1.89 0.44
C ALA A 103 0.80 -1.29 1.86
N LEU A 104 1.11 -2.08 2.88
CA LEU A 104 1.22 -1.64 4.27
C LEU A 104 2.59 -1.06 4.63
N ASN A 105 3.43 -0.74 3.63
CA ASN A 105 4.76 -0.16 3.78
C ASN A 105 5.69 -1.00 4.69
N GLN A 106 5.69 -2.32 4.51
CA GLN A 106 6.59 -3.26 5.19
C GLN A 106 7.60 -3.89 4.21
N PRO A 107 8.52 -3.09 3.62
CA PRO A 107 9.32 -3.51 2.46
C PRO A 107 10.24 -4.70 2.76
N LYS A 108 10.81 -4.80 3.96
CA LYS A 108 11.64 -5.96 4.35
C LYS A 108 10.86 -7.28 4.35
N ARG A 109 9.64 -7.26 4.89
CA ARG A 109 8.79 -8.45 4.97
C ARG A 109 8.14 -8.78 3.62
N ALA A 110 7.81 -7.76 2.83
CA ALA A 110 7.39 -7.94 1.45
C ALA A 110 8.50 -8.60 0.61
N LEU A 111 9.74 -8.14 0.77
CA LEU A 111 10.91 -8.66 0.05
C LEU A 111 11.05 -10.18 0.23
N GLU A 112 10.97 -10.67 1.45
CA GLU A 112 11.02 -12.11 1.75
C GLU A 112 9.96 -12.92 0.99
N GLN A 113 8.73 -12.41 0.89
CA GLN A 113 7.63 -13.07 0.16
C GLN A 113 7.83 -12.99 -1.36
N PHE A 114 8.29 -11.85 -1.88
CA PHE A 114 8.62 -11.71 -3.30
C PHE A 114 9.81 -12.60 -3.72
N GLU A 115 10.78 -12.83 -2.83
CA GLU A 115 11.89 -13.76 -3.09
C GLU A 115 11.40 -15.20 -3.20
N GLU A 116 10.44 -15.61 -2.37
CA GLU A 116 9.80 -16.92 -2.47
C GLU A 116 9.00 -17.05 -3.79
N LEU A 117 8.21 -16.05 -4.18
CA LEU A 117 7.52 -16.04 -5.49
C LEU A 117 8.50 -16.16 -6.65
N TYR A 118 9.58 -15.38 -6.60
CA TYR A 118 10.59 -15.37 -7.64
C TYR A 118 11.33 -16.71 -7.73
N LYS A 119 11.61 -17.36 -6.61
CA LYS A 119 12.18 -18.71 -6.57
C LYS A 119 11.27 -19.74 -7.22
N ARG A 120 9.95 -19.63 -7.03
CA ARG A 120 8.95 -20.55 -7.62
C ARG A 120 8.81 -20.35 -9.13
N GLN A 121 8.65 -19.09 -9.56
CA GLN A 121 8.44 -18.76 -10.97
C GLN A 121 9.10 -17.42 -11.34
N PRO A 122 10.41 -17.42 -11.64
CA PRO A 122 11.12 -16.22 -12.05
C PRO A 122 10.47 -15.58 -13.29
N ASN A 123 10.26 -14.27 -13.26
CA ASN A 123 9.79 -13.49 -14.41
C ASN A 123 10.15 -12.02 -14.27
N ALA A 124 10.04 -11.25 -15.35
CA ALA A 124 10.45 -9.85 -15.37
C ALA A 124 9.60 -8.95 -14.43
N TYR A 125 8.32 -9.26 -14.18
CA TYR A 125 7.51 -8.50 -13.23
C TYR A 125 8.00 -8.68 -11.79
N LEU A 126 8.24 -9.92 -11.36
CA LEU A 126 8.80 -10.20 -10.04
C LEU A 126 10.22 -9.65 -9.89
N ALA A 127 11.01 -9.68 -10.96
CA ALA A 127 12.33 -9.07 -10.96
C ALA A 127 12.28 -7.55 -10.73
N TYR A 128 11.30 -6.86 -11.33
CA TYR A 128 11.08 -5.43 -11.09
C TYR A 128 10.71 -5.16 -9.63
N GLU A 129 9.74 -5.90 -9.09
CA GLU A 129 9.31 -5.80 -7.69
C GLU A 129 10.45 -6.02 -6.71
N LEU A 130 11.27 -7.05 -6.95
CA LEU A 130 12.45 -7.33 -6.13
C LEU A 130 13.50 -6.22 -6.23
N ALA A 131 13.77 -5.70 -7.43
CA ALA A 131 14.73 -4.62 -7.60
C ALA A 131 14.31 -3.35 -6.85
N ASP A 132 13.05 -2.95 -6.97
CA ASP A 132 12.49 -1.80 -6.25
C ASP A 132 12.60 -1.97 -4.72
N LEU A 133 12.15 -3.11 -4.19
CA LEU A 133 12.23 -3.39 -2.75
C LEU A 133 13.67 -3.49 -2.24
N LYS A 134 14.59 -4.02 -3.04
CA LYS A 134 16.02 -4.10 -2.69
C LYS A 134 16.66 -2.72 -2.67
N ILE A 135 16.30 -1.81 -3.58
CA ILE A 135 16.72 -0.41 -3.52
C ILE A 135 16.19 0.25 -2.24
N GLN A 136 14.91 0.09 -1.94
CA GLN A 136 14.27 0.68 -0.75
C GLN A 136 14.87 0.16 0.57
N THR A 137 15.33 -1.10 0.59
CA THR A 137 15.95 -1.73 1.77
C THR A 137 17.48 -1.59 1.82
N GLY A 138 18.09 -0.92 0.84
CA GLY A 138 19.53 -0.63 0.78
C GLY A 138 20.39 -1.72 0.14
N ASN A 139 19.80 -2.82 -0.34
CA ASN A 139 20.50 -3.88 -1.06
C ASN A 139 20.68 -3.55 -2.55
N ASN A 140 21.50 -2.54 -2.86
CA ASN A 140 21.70 -2.09 -4.24
C ASN A 140 22.34 -3.17 -5.14
N GLU A 141 23.26 -3.99 -4.62
CA GLU A 141 23.91 -5.07 -5.39
C GLU A 141 22.89 -6.13 -5.81
N GLY A 142 22.04 -6.58 -4.87
CA GLY A 142 20.96 -7.51 -5.18
C GLY A 142 19.93 -6.93 -6.15
N ALA A 143 19.66 -5.62 -6.06
CA ALA A 143 18.78 -4.94 -7.00
C ALA A 143 19.33 -4.97 -8.42
N VAL A 144 20.63 -4.71 -8.61
CA VAL A 144 21.30 -4.76 -9.92
C VAL A 144 21.12 -6.14 -10.58
N SER A 145 21.33 -7.23 -9.84
CA SER A 145 21.12 -8.59 -10.36
C SER A 145 19.69 -8.82 -10.85
N ASN A 146 18.69 -8.33 -10.11
CA ASN A 146 17.29 -8.43 -10.54
C ASN A 146 16.96 -7.53 -11.73
N ILE A 147 17.55 -6.33 -11.81
CA ILE A 147 17.42 -5.42 -12.95
C ILE A 147 17.97 -6.06 -14.22
N GLU A 148 19.16 -6.64 -14.16
CA GLU A 148 19.82 -7.28 -15.30
C GLU A 148 19.03 -8.49 -15.80
N TYR A 149 18.57 -9.35 -14.87
CA TYR A 149 17.66 -10.44 -15.21
C TYR A 149 16.39 -9.92 -15.89
N GLY A 150 15.78 -8.88 -15.33
CA GLY A 150 14.55 -8.27 -15.83
C GLY A 150 14.69 -7.73 -17.25
N ILE A 151 15.75 -6.97 -17.53
CA ILE A 151 16.06 -6.45 -18.87
C ILE A 151 16.27 -7.59 -19.87
N ALA A 152 17.01 -8.63 -19.49
CA ALA A 152 17.32 -9.76 -20.36
C ALA A 152 16.08 -10.63 -20.70
N ASN A 153 15.09 -10.68 -19.81
CA ASN A 153 13.91 -11.53 -19.96
C ASN A 153 12.63 -10.75 -20.32
N ALA A 154 12.68 -9.42 -20.37
CA ALA A 154 11.56 -8.58 -20.78
C ALA A 154 11.32 -8.66 -22.29
N LYS A 155 10.06 -8.92 -22.68
CA LYS A 155 9.60 -8.82 -24.07
C LYS A 155 9.18 -7.37 -24.39
N ASP A 156 9.13 -7.04 -25.67
CA ASP A 156 8.88 -5.66 -26.12
C ASP A 156 7.45 -5.18 -25.85
N ASP A 157 6.50 -6.09 -25.73
CA ASP A 157 5.09 -5.81 -25.40
C ASP A 157 4.82 -5.70 -23.90
N MET A 158 5.80 -6.04 -23.05
CA MET A 158 5.63 -6.00 -21.60
C MET A 158 5.63 -4.56 -21.08
N LYS A 159 4.58 -4.23 -20.35
CA LYS A 159 4.40 -2.93 -19.69
C LYS A 159 4.24 -3.10 -18.20
N TYR A 160 4.60 -2.04 -17.47
CA TYR A 160 4.42 -1.93 -16.03
C TYR A 160 3.54 -0.73 -15.70
N ALA A 161 2.57 -0.93 -14.80
CA ALA A 161 1.59 0.08 -14.41
C ALA A 161 2.07 0.88 -13.19
N PHE A 162 1.91 2.19 -13.27
CA PHE A 162 2.30 3.18 -12.28
C PHE A 162 1.07 3.94 -11.78
N TYR A 163 1.01 4.16 -10.47
CA TYR A 163 -0.18 4.68 -9.76
C TYR A 163 0.10 5.94 -8.93
N GLU A 164 1.28 6.57 -9.07
CA GLU A 164 1.62 7.78 -8.31
C GLU A 164 0.92 9.07 -8.79
N ARG A 165 0.13 8.98 -9.88
CA ARG A 165 -0.69 10.07 -10.40
C ARG A 165 -2.17 9.75 -10.21
N GLN A 166 -3.03 10.76 -10.29
CA GLN A 166 -4.50 10.58 -10.25
C GLN A 166 -5.00 9.62 -11.33
N GLN A 167 -4.38 9.65 -12.51
CA GLN A 167 -4.66 8.70 -13.58
C GLN A 167 -3.48 7.72 -13.67
N PRO A 168 -3.72 6.42 -13.43
CA PRO A 168 -2.69 5.41 -13.65
C PRO A 168 -2.20 5.43 -15.10
N TYR A 169 -0.94 5.06 -15.30
CA TYR A 169 -0.33 4.97 -16.63
C TYR A 169 0.58 3.75 -16.72
N GLU A 170 0.85 3.31 -17.94
CA GLU A 170 1.74 2.17 -18.20
C GLU A 170 2.97 2.64 -18.97
N VAL A 171 4.11 2.03 -18.69
CA VAL A 171 5.35 2.23 -19.44
C VAL A 171 5.95 0.88 -19.84
N PRO A 172 6.71 0.78 -20.94
CA PRO A 172 7.49 -0.42 -21.25
C PRO A 172 8.37 -0.82 -20.07
N ILE A 173 8.32 -2.09 -19.65
CA ILE A 173 9.01 -2.54 -18.43
C ILE A 173 10.54 -2.37 -18.53
N LYS A 174 11.10 -2.41 -19.75
CA LYS A 174 12.51 -2.10 -20.01
C LYS A 174 12.87 -0.66 -19.62
N ALA A 175 11.98 0.31 -19.89
CA ALA A 175 12.17 1.69 -19.45
C ALA A 175 12.13 1.79 -17.91
N ALA A 176 11.20 1.07 -17.29
CA ALA A 176 11.10 1.00 -15.83
C ALA A 176 12.38 0.41 -15.20
N PHE A 177 12.96 -0.64 -15.77
CA PHE A 177 14.24 -1.18 -15.32
C PHE A 177 15.42 -0.22 -15.50
N LEU A 178 15.47 0.54 -16.59
CA LEU A 178 16.51 1.57 -16.80
C LEU A 178 16.41 2.68 -15.75
N HIS A 179 15.19 3.05 -15.37
CA HIS A 179 14.97 3.97 -14.25
C HIS A 179 15.49 3.41 -12.93
N LEU A 180 15.16 2.16 -12.56
CA LEU A 180 15.74 1.52 -11.37
C LEU A 180 17.26 1.42 -11.44
N LYS A 181 17.82 1.14 -12.62
CA LYS A 181 19.28 1.12 -12.84
C LYS A 181 19.91 2.47 -12.55
N ALA A 182 19.28 3.56 -12.98
CA ALA A 182 19.72 4.91 -12.66
C ALA A 182 19.72 5.18 -11.14
N LEU A 183 18.69 4.73 -10.43
CA LEU A 183 18.62 4.86 -8.96
C LEU A 183 19.77 4.09 -8.27
N THR A 184 20.05 2.85 -8.71
CA THR A 184 21.19 2.08 -8.17
C THR A 184 22.53 2.73 -8.47
N GLN A 185 22.70 3.28 -9.69
CA GLN A 185 23.92 4.00 -10.08
C GLN A 185 24.14 5.24 -9.21
N TYR A 186 23.08 6.01 -8.95
CA TYR A 186 23.14 7.18 -8.08
C TYR A 186 23.42 6.81 -6.61
N ASN A 187 22.83 5.72 -6.12
CA ASN A 187 23.09 5.23 -4.77
C ASN A 187 24.53 4.75 -4.58
N LYS A 188 25.13 4.20 -5.63
CA LYS A 188 26.53 3.73 -5.63
C LYS A 188 27.51 4.90 -5.58
N ASP A 189 27.27 5.94 -6.37
CA ASP A 189 28.13 7.13 -6.45
C ASP A 189 27.26 8.38 -6.64
N LYS A 190 27.12 9.14 -5.55
CA LYS A 190 26.27 10.34 -5.51
C LYS A 190 26.87 11.54 -6.24
N ASP A 191 28.18 11.50 -6.50
CA ASP A 191 28.89 12.56 -7.20
C ASP A 191 28.82 12.35 -8.72
N ASN A 192 28.68 11.09 -9.17
CA ASN A 192 28.50 10.75 -10.56
C ASN A 192 27.04 10.85 -11.03
N VAL A 193 26.50 12.06 -10.95
CA VAL A 193 25.13 12.36 -11.38
C VAL A 193 24.95 12.16 -12.89
N ASP A 194 25.99 12.42 -13.69
CA ASP A 194 25.95 12.24 -15.15
C ASP A 194 25.65 10.79 -15.56
N ALA A 195 26.27 9.80 -14.91
CA ALA A 195 26.01 8.40 -15.20
C ALA A 195 24.56 7.98 -14.91
N ALA A 196 23.98 8.49 -13.82
CA ALA A 196 22.57 8.24 -13.49
C ALA A 196 21.64 8.93 -14.50
N VAL A 197 21.90 10.19 -14.87
CA VAL A 197 21.10 10.92 -15.87
C VAL A 197 21.14 10.23 -17.23
N ALA A 198 22.30 9.72 -17.67
CA ALA A 198 22.41 9.01 -18.94
C ALA A 198 21.54 7.72 -19.01
N LEU A 199 21.31 7.05 -17.87
CA LEU A 199 20.41 5.90 -17.79
C LEU A 199 18.93 6.35 -17.82
N ILE A 200 18.62 7.48 -17.19
CA ILE A 200 17.27 8.06 -17.25
C ILE A 200 16.95 8.52 -18.67
N ASP A 201 17.91 9.10 -19.39
CA ASP A 201 17.74 9.49 -20.79
C ASP A 201 17.43 8.29 -21.69
N GLN A 202 18.05 7.14 -21.44
CA GLN A 202 17.70 5.90 -22.14
C GLN A 202 16.27 5.45 -21.83
N ALA A 203 15.83 5.55 -20.57
CA ALA A 203 14.45 5.24 -20.20
C ALA A 203 13.45 6.17 -20.90
N LEU A 204 13.73 7.47 -20.94
CA LEU A 204 12.89 8.49 -21.59
C LEU A 204 12.93 8.42 -23.12
N ALA A 205 13.99 7.89 -23.71
CA ALA A 205 14.04 7.60 -25.14
C ALA A 205 13.10 6.44 -25.52
N ILE A 206 12.88 5.47 -24.61
CA ILE A 206 11.91 4.39 -24.79
C ILE A 206 10.48 4.92 -24.56
N ASP A 207 10.28 5.70 -23.48
CA ASP A 207 8.99 6.29 -23.17
C ASP A 207 9.13 7.74 -22.66
N PRO A 208 8.91 8.74 -23.54
CA PRO A 208 8.98 10.15 -23.17
C PRO A 208 7.94 10.59 -22.12
N ASN A 209 6.87 9.80 -21.90
CA ASN A 209 5.82 10.12 -20.94
C ASN A 209 6.08 9.48 -19.56
N PHE A 210 7.22 8.80 -19.37
CA PHE A 210 7.55 8.17 -18.11
C PHE A 210 7.82 9.23 -17.02
N ASN A 211 6.80 9.47 -16.19
CA ASN A 211 6.77 10.54 -15.21
C ASN A 211 7.83 10.39 -14.12
N LEU A 212 8.01 9.20 -13.53
CA LEU A 212 9.04 8.99 -12.49
C LEU A 212 10.45 9.24 -13.03
N ALA A 213 10.76 8.77 -14.23
CA ALA A 213 12.04 9.02 -14.88
C ALA A 213 12.26 10.53 -15.09
N SER A 214 11.26 11.24 -15.60
CA SER A 214 11.32 12.70 -15.80
C SER A 214 11.56 13.46 -14.49
N LEU A 215 10.83 13.13 -13.42
CA LEU A 215 11.02 13.72 -12.10
C LEU A 215 12.41 13.41 -11.51
N SER A 216 12.88 12.17 -11.70
CA SER A 216 14.20 11.75 -11.24
C SER A 216 15.31 12.53 -11.95
N LYS A 217 15.18 12.76 -13.27
CA LYS A 217 16.11 13.59 -14.04
C LYS A 217 16.16 15.01 -13.50
N GLN A 218 15.01 15.67 -13.36
CA GLN A 218 14.91 17.03 -12.85
C GLN A 218 15.54 17.17 -11.45
N ALA A 219 15.26 16.20 -10.56
CA ALA A 219 15.83 16.20 -9.21
C ALA A 219 17.36 16.03 -9.20
N LEU A 220 17.90 15.20 -10.10
CA LEU A 220 19.35 15.00 -10.23
C LEU A 220 20.04 16.21 -10.87
N GLU A 221 19.44 16.83 -11.89
CA GLU A 221 19.98 18.02 -12.54
C GLU A 221 19.99 19.23 -11.59
N ALA A 222 18.93 19.41 -10.79
CA ALA A 222 18.88 20.46 -9.78
C ALA A 222 19.98 20.35 -8.71
N ARG A 223 20.55 19.14 -8.49
CA ARG A 223 21.69 18.95 -7.59
C ARG A 223 23.02 19.43 -8.19
N LYS A 224 23.15 19.46 -9.53
CA LYS A 224 24.36 19.97 -10.21
C LYS A 224 24.44 21.50 -10.14
N THR A 225 23.29 22.15 -10.15
CA THR A 225 23.16 23.61 -10.04
C THR A 225 22.27 23.95 -8.85
N PRO A 226 22.76 23.81 -7.61
CA PRO A 226 21.99 24.20 -6.45
C PRO A 226 21.60 25.68 -6.62
N PRO A 227 20.33 26.07 -6.35
CA PRO A 227 19.94 27.47 -6.34
C PRO A 227 20.94 28.26 -5.47
N PRO A 228 21.31 29.51 -5.84
CA PRO A 228 22.15 30.32 -4.97
C PRO A 228 21.52 30.32 -3.58
N ALA A 229 22.31 29.97 -2.57
CA ALA A 229 21.84 29.93 -1.19
C ALA A 229 21.16 31.26 -0.90
N THR A 230 19.88 31.22 -0.54
CA THR A 230 19.19 32.41 -0.04
C THR A 230 20.06 32.96 1.09
N PRO A 231 20.62 34.18 0.97
CA PRO A 231 21.40 34.73 2.06
C PRO A 231 20.51 34.70 3.30
N ALA A 232 21.04 34.12 4.38
CA ALA A 232 20.38 34.16 5.67
C ALA A 232 19.92 35.60 5.92
N PRO A 233 18.69 35.84 6.40
CA PRO A 233 18.29 37.18 6.76
C PRO A 233 19.33 37.70 7.74
N ASP A 234 20.07 38.73 7.32
CA ASP A 234 21.04 39.39 8.16
C ASP A 234 20.39 39.64 9.51
N SER A 235 21.11 39.26 10.57
CA SER A 235 20.78 39.59 11.94
C SER A 235 20.65 41.11 12.03
N VAL A 236 19.41 41.60 11.86
CA VAL A 236 19.00 42.91 12.32
C VAL A 236 19.29 42.89 13.81
N LYS A 237 20.41 43.50 14.18
CA LYS A 237 20.71 43.87 15.55
C LYS A 237 19.50 44.66 16.02
N THR A 238 18.71 44.05 16.90
CA THR A 238 17.67 44.74 17.63
C THR A 238 18.37 45.76 18.51
N GLU A 239 18.52 46.98 17.99
CA GLU A 239 18.86 48.14 18.80
C GLU A 239 17.67 48.34 19.74
N VAL A 240 17.89 48.04 21.02
CA VAL A 240 16.91 48.19 22.08
C VAL A 240 16.63 49.68 22.22
N GLU A 241 15.57 50.14 21.59
CA GLU A 241 15.02 51.48 21.82
C GLU A 241 14.52 51.55 23.26
N LYS A 242 15.22 52.34 24.09
CA LYS A 242 14.83 52.64 25.48
C LYS A 242 13.43 53.28 25.48
N PRO A 243 12.53 52.91 26.40
CA PRO A 243 11.23 53.54 26.48
C PRO A 243 11.37 54.97 27.01
N MET A 244 10.95 55.93 26.20
CA MET A 244 10.79 57.34 26.57
C MET A 244 9.57 57.46 27.49
N VAL A 245 9.85 57.66 28.78
CA VAL A 245 8.86 58.03 29.80
C VAL A 245 8.23 59.37 29.40
N SER A 246 6.91 59.40 29.21
CA SER A 246 6.14 60.65 29.18
C SER A 246 5.25 60.71 30.43
N GLU A 247 5.66 61.58 31.34
CA GLU A 247 4.93 62.01 32.51
C GLU A 247 4.09 63.23 32.10
N LYS A 248 2.76 63.10 32.14
CA LYS A 248 1.75 64.15 32.44
C LYS A 248 0.38 63.76 31.87
N SER A 249 -0.54 63.36 32.73
CA SER A 249 -1.70 64.20 33.06
C SER A 249 -2.72 63.42 33.91
N GLU A 250 -2.56 63.53 35.23
CA GLU A 250 -3.68 63.60 36.15
C GLU A 250 -4.65 64.71 35.71
N LYS A 251 -5.84 64.32 35.23
CA LYS A 251 -7.13 64.97 35.51
C LYS A 251 -8.18 64.43 34.54
N LYS A 252 -8.98 63.47 35.00
CA LYS A 252 -10.45 63.37 34.83
C LYS A 252 -10.92 61.94 35.07
N GLU A 253 -11.03 61.53 36.34
CA GLU A 253 -12.09 60.59 36.71
C GLU A 253 -12.51 60.69 38.18
N LYS A 254 -12.66 61.93 38.69
CA LYS A 254 -13.63 62.21 39.74
C LYS A 254 -15.00 62.43 39.08
N LYS A 255 -15.68 61.36 38.65
CA LYS A 255 -17.15 61.33 38.44
C LYS A 255 -17.67 59.96 38.01
N LYS A 256 -17.57 58.93 38.86
CA LYS A 256 -18.61 57.88 38.95
C LYS A 256 -18.31 56.93 40.11
N LYS A 257 -18.96 57.21 41.25
CA LYS A 257 -19.56 56.24 42.20
C LYS A 257 -19.81 56.95 43.54
N SER A 258 -20.81 57.82 43.50
CA SER A 258 -21.75 58.00 44.60
C SER A 258 -23.10 57.75 43.95
N LYS A 259 -23.70 56.61 44.28
CA LYS A 259 -25.13 56.35 44.41
C LYS A 259 -25.32 54.87 44.70
N ASP A 260 -25.68 54.67 45.96
CA ASP A 260 -26.44 53.56 46.57
C ASP A 260 -25.79 52.18 46.66
#